data_AF-K6ZJ83-F1
#
_entry.id   AF-K6ZJ83-F1
#
_cell.length_a   1.000
_cell.length_b   1.000
_cell.length_c   1.000
_cell.angle_alpha   90.00
_cell.angle_beta   90.00
_cell.angle_gamma   90.00
#
_symmetry.space_group_name_H-M   'P 1'
#
loop_
_entity.id
_entity.type
_entity.pdbx_description
1 polymer ?
#
loop_
_entity_poly.entity_id
_entity_poly.type
_entity_poly.pdbx_seq_one_letter_code
_entity_poly.pdbx_strand_id
1 'polypeptide(L)' 'MYIIKAFKKFFKRKYPYSPVAILGRKTVERILGADIIKLKKLEEKQKKDREQQSDKK' A
#
# COMPACT_ATOMS: atom_id res chain seq x y z
N MET A 1 17.65 24.70 11.04
CA MET A 1 16.26 24.45 10.61
C MET A 1 16.15 23.31 9.57
N TYR A 2 16.72 22.13 9.83
CA TYR A 2 16.71 20.99 8.87
C TYR A 2 15.96 19.76 9.39
N ILE A 3 15.96 19.53 10.70
CA ILE A 3 15.27 18.40 11.35
C ILE A 3 13.77 18.40 11.04
N ILE A 4 13.12 19.57 11.05
CA ILE A 4 11.66 19.70 10.83
C ILE A 4 11.24 19.25 9.41
N LYS A 5 12.10 19.39 8.39
CA LYS A 5 11.78 18.99 7.00
C LYS A 5 11.65 17.47 6.83
N ALA A 6 12.47 16.69 7.52
CA ALA A 6 12.44 15.22 7.43
C ALA A 6 11.16 14.64 8.03
N PHE A 7 10.76 15.12 9.21
CA PHE A 7 9.51 14.72 9.87
C PHE A 7 8.27 15.22 9.12
N LYS A 8 8.33 16.39 8.46
CA LYS A 8 7.21 16.90 7.64
C LYS A 8 6.79 15.91 6.55
N LYS A 9 7.72 15.11 6.00
CA LYS A 9 7.40 14.08 5.00
C LYS A 9 6.63 12.89 5.59
N PHE A 10 6.81 12.62 6.88
CA PHE A 10 6.14 11.56 7.61
C PHE A 10 4.69 11.97 7.96
N PHE A 11 4.52 13.19 8.49
CA PHE A 11 3.20 13.75 8.83
C PHE A 11 2.36 14.16 7.62
N LYS A 12 2.97 14.43 6.46
CA LYS A 12 2.26 14.70 5.19
C LYS A 12 1.68 13.45 4.52
N ARG A 13 1.94 12.25 5.04
CA ARG A 13 1.29 11.03 4.52
C ARG A 13 -0.18 11.07 4.91
N LYS A 14 -1.06 10.67 4.00
CA LYS A 14 -2.52 10.62 4.21
C LYS A 14 -2.94 9.82 5.45
N TYR A 15 -2.11 8.86 5.88
CA TYR A 15 -2.32 8.03 7.07
C TYR A 15 -1.00 7.89 7.86
N PRO A 16 -0.63 8.89 8.69
CA PRO A 16 0.64 8.89 9.42
C PRO A 16 0.68 7.82 10.52
N TYR A 17 -0.48 7.44 11.05
CA TYR A 17 -0.65 6.41 12.08
C TYR A 17 -1.02 5.03 11.53
N SER A 18 -0.90 4.81 10.22
CA SER A 18 -1.15 3.49 9.66
C SER A 18 -0.16 2.48 10.27
N PRO A 19 -0.59 1.25 10.62
CA PRO A 19 0.32 0.19 11.10
C PRO A 19 1.50 -0.01 10.14
N VAL A 20 1.27 0.15 8.83
CA VAL A 20 2.31 0.04 7.78
C VAL A 20 3.35 1.16 7.89
N ALA A 21 2.95 2.35 8.31
CA ALA A 21 3.84 3.49 8.50
C ALA A 21 4.69 3.35 9.78
N ILE A 22 4.15 2.72 10.82
CA ILE A 22 4.80 2.56 12.13
C ILE A 22 5.67 1.29 12.18
N LEU A 23 5.09 0.14 11.85
CA LEU A 23 5.73 -1.19 11.99
C LEU A 23 6.44 -1.65 10.71
N GLY A 24 6.15 -1.01 9.58
CA GLY A 24 6.67 -1.39 8.28
C GLY A 24 5.86 -2.52 7.63
N ARG A 25 5.91 -2.57 6.29
CA ARG A 25 5.07 -3.46 5.47
C ARG A 25 5.19 -4.94 5.85
N LYS A 26 6.41 -5.48 5.93
CA LYS A 26 6.65 -6.91 6.20
C LYS A 26 6.14 -7.36 7.57
N THR A 27 6.27 -6.51 8.59
CA THR A 27 5.80 -6.80 9.94
C THR A 27 4.28 -6.85 9.98
N VAL A 28 3.62 -5.90 9.33
CA VAL A 28 2.15 -5.85 9.27
C VAL A 28 1.59 -7.00 8.44
N GLU A 29 2.25 -7.36 7.33
CA GLU A 29 1.88 -8.54 6.53
C GLU A 29 1.97 -9.82 7.36
N ARG A 30 3.00 -9.96 8.20
CA ARG A 30 3.16 -11.11 9.11
C ARG A 30 2.10 -11.14 10.21
N ILE A 31 1.79 -9.99 10.82
CA ILE A 31 0.80 -9.91 11.91
C ILE A 31 -0.61 -10.20 11.38
N LEU A 32 -0.96 -9.66 10.22
CA LEU A 32 -2.29 -9.82 9.63
C LEU A 32 -2.44 -11.12 8.83
N GLY A 33 -1.34 -11.81 8.52
CA GLY A 33 -1.35 -12.99 7.65
C GLY A 33 -1.86 -12.67 6.24
N ALA A 34 -1.72 -11.42 5.79
CA ALA A 34 -2.31 -10.92 4.56
C ALA A 34 -1.31 -10.05 3.78
N ASP A 35 -1.35 -10.13 2.44
CA ASP A 35 -0.52 -9.30 1.56
C ASP A 35 -1.08 -7.88 1.45
N ILE A 36 -0.25 -6.88 1.75
CA ILE A 36 -0.67 -5.48 1.78
C ILE A 36 -0.40 -4.86 0.41
N ILE A 37 -1.42 -4.83 -0.42
CA ILE A 37 -1.35 -4.26 -1.77
C ILE A 37 -1.95 -2.85 -1.77
N LYS A 38 -1.32 -1.94 -2.52
CA LYS A 38 -1.90 -0.60 -2.76
C LYS A 38 -3.16 -0.74 -3.62
N LEU A 39 -4.22 0.00 -3.27
CA LEU A 39 -5.48 0.05 -4.02
C LEU A 39 -5.30 0.15 -5.55
N LYS A 40 -4.47 1.07 -6.03
CA LYS A 40 -4.19 1.23 -7.48
C LYS A 40 -3.68 -0.06 -8.14
N LYS A 41 -2.80 -0.82 -7.46
CA LYS A 41 -2.30 -2.10 -7.98
C LYS A 41 -3.36 -3.19 -7.96
N LEU A 42 -4.27 -3.15 -6.98
CA LEU A 42 -5.38 -4.08 -6.90
C LEU A 42 -6.35 -3.85 -8.07
N GLU A 43 -6.67 -2.60 -8.38
CA GLU A 43 -7.50 -2.24 -9.54
C GLU A 43 -6.86 -2.65 -10.86
N GLU A 44 -5.56 -2.39 -11.04
CA GLU A 44 -4.81 -2.82 -12.23
C GLU A 44 -4.82 -4.35 -12.39
N LYS A 45 -4.68 -5.10 -11.29
CA LYS A 45 -4.75 -6.56 -11.31
C LYS A 45 -6.14 -7.05 -11.68
N GLN A 46 -7.19 -6.49 -11.07
CA GLN A 46 -8.57 -6.84 -11.38
C GLN A 46 -8.94 -6.54 -12.84
N LYS A 47 -8.44 -5.44 -13.42
CA LYS A 47 -8.66 -5.13 -14.85
C LYS A 47 -8.02 -6.18 -15.75
N LYS A 48 -6.75 -6.53 -15.51
CA LYS A 48 -6.04 -7.57 -16.26
C LYS A 48 -6.72 -8.93 -16.16
N ASP A 49 -7.17 -9.30 -14.96
CA ASP A 49 -7.87 -10.57 -14.74
C ASP A 49 -9.21 -10.60 -15.51
N ARG A 50 -9.93 -9.47 -15.61
CA ARG A 50 -11.16 -9.35 -16.42
C ARG A 50 -10.90 -9.43 -17.92
N GLU A 51 -9.88 -8.74 -18.42
CA GLU A 51 -9.49 -8.74 -19.84
C GLU A 51 -9.06 -10.15 -20.30
N GLN A 52 -8.28 -10.87 -19.49
CA GLN A 52 -7.88 -12.25 -19.79
C GLN A 52 -9.04 -13.25 -19.77
N GLN A 53 -10.12 -12.95 -19.04
CA GLN A 53 -11.30 -13.81 -18.99
C GLN A 53 -12.27 -13.53 -20.14
N SER A 54 -12.27 -12.33 -20.72
CA SER A 54 -12.99 -12.03 -21.97
C SER A 54 -12.31 -12.61 -23.19
N ASP A 55 -10.97 -12.64 -23.24
CA ASP A 55 -10.22 -13.16 -24.40
C ASP A 55 -10.24 -14.70 -24.53
N LYS A 56 -10.68 -15.40 -23.49
CA LYS A 56 -10.81 -16.87 -23.45
C LYS A 56 -12.21 -17.39 -23.82
N LYS A 57 -13.18 -16.50 -24.06
CA LYS A 57 -14.53 -16.85 -24.52
C LYS A 57 -14.67 -16.62 -26.01
#